data_AF-A0A2V9PTS2-F1
#
_entry.id   AF-A0A2V9PTS2-F1
#
_cell.length_a   1.000
_cell.length_b   1.000
_cell.length_c   1.000
_cell.angle_alpha   90.00
_cell.angle_beta   90.00
_cell.angle_gamma   90.00
#
_symmetry.space_group_name_H-M   'P 1'
#
loop_
_entity.id
_entity.type
_entity.pdbx_description
1 polymer ?
#
loop_
_entity_poly.entity_id
_entity_poly.type
_entity_poly.pdbx_seq_one_letter_code
_entity_poly.pdbx_strand_id
1 'polypeptide(L)'
;MLLPSLSWHRSSAVGKSATPQNSATKQAAQPDDIPKSIAESVSGTLQFAEGNSLGLAEAMPEDKYPSVGKFDRVRSFEEQVKHVACAQFAFFNEFEGKKRPEDCEKGGHDPAKTKAELINYLNDSFDYSNRVLATLTPCCGGSQRKRGVADEMEGC
;
A
#
# COMPACT_ATOMS: atom_id res chain seq x y z
N MET A 1 52.52 -25.67 -63.82
CA MET A 1 52.35 -25.42 -62.37
C MET A 1 50.92 -25.83 -62.02
N LEU A 2 50.68 -27.10 -61.67
CA LEU A 2 50.74 -27.69 -60.31
C LEU A 2 49.61 -27.13 -59.41
N LEU A 3 48.41 -27.73 -59.38
CA LEU A 3 47.93 -28.91 -58.59
C LEU A 3 46.93 -28.42 -57.48
N PRO A 4 46.08 -29.28 -56.88
CA PRO A 4 44.64 -29.06 -56.69
C PRO A 4 44.18 -29.17 -55.22
N SER A 5 42.84 -29.27 -55.01
CA SER A 5 42.20 -29.86 -53.83
C SER A 5 42.15 -28.90 -52.61
N LEU A 6 41.20 -28.92 -51.66
CA LEU A 6 40.31 -29.95 -51.13
C LEU A 6 38.94 -29.38 -50.74
N SER A 7 37.96 -30.26 -50.85
CA SER A 7 36.69 -30.37 -50.13
C SER A 7 36.58 -29.65 -48.78
N TRP A 8 35.48 -28.93 -48.58
CA TRP A 8 35.00 -28.54 -47.25
C TRP A 8 34.42 -29.77 -46.54
N HIS A 9 35.08 -30.20 -45.47
CA HIS A 9 34.50 -31.05 -44.43
C HIS A 9 34.42 -30.28 -43.09
N ARG A 10 33.27 -30.51 -42.47
CA ARG A 10 32.75 -30.07 -41.17
C ARG A 10 33.74 -30.23 -40.01
N SER A 11 33.76 -29.30 -39.04
CA SER A 11 33.62 -29.61 -37.61
C SER A 11 33.43 -28.40 -36.71
N SER A 12 32.61 -28.65 -35.70
CA SER A 12 32.06 -27.80 -34.64
C SER A 12 33.10 -27.28 -33.65
N ALA A 13 32.84 -26.10 -33.07
CA ALA A 13 32.74 -25.85 -31.63
C ALA A 13 32.78 -24.33 -31.36
N VAL A 14 31.64 -23.71 -31.06
CA VAL A 14 31.63 -22.44 -30.31
C VAL A 14 31.27 -22.76 -28.87
N GLY A 15 32.21 -22.42 -27.99
CA GLY A 15 32.10 -22.53 -26.55
C GLY A 15 31.04 -21.60 -25.96
N LYS A 16 30.49 -22.06 -24.84
CA LYS A 16 29.47 -21.42 -24.01
C LYS A 16 29.88 -20.01 -23.56
N SER A 17 28.92 -19.10 -23.60
CA SER A 17 28.73 -18.09 -22.55
C SER A 17 27.24 -17.90 -22.40
N ALA A 18 26.69 -18.54 -21.36
CA ALA A 18 25.29 -18.47 -21.01
C ALA A 18 25.09 -17.28 -20.05
N THR A 19 24.33 -16.29 -20.48
CA THR A 19 23.54 -15.47 -19.57
C THR A 19 22.08 -15.75 -19.93
N PRO A 20 21.30 -16.44 -19.09
CA PRO A 20 19.87 -16.54 -19.35
C PRO A 20 19.26 -15.17 -19.13
N GLN A 21 18.88 -14.51 -20.22
CA GLN A 21 17.88 -13.43 -20.19
C GLN A 21 16.57 -14.06 -19.70
N ASN A 22 16.33 -14.00 -18.40
CA ASN A 22 15.03 -14.34 -17.84
C ASN A 22 14.08 -13.17 -18.12
N SER A 23 13.59 -13.09 -19.36
CA SER A 23 12.47 -12.23 -19.74
C SER A 23 11.19 -12.86 -19.17
N ALA A 24 10.98 -12.72 -17.87
CA ALA A 24 9.67 -12.98 -17.28
C ALA A 24 8.76 -11.80 -17.62
N THR A 25 8.07 -11.91 -18.76
CA THR A 25 6.89 -11.09 -19.02
C THR A 25 5.92 -11.35 -17.88
N LYS A 26 5.62 -10.34 -17.05
CA LYS A 26 4.60 -10.43 -16.00
C LYS A 26 3.31 -10.88 -16.66
N GLN A 27 2.89 -12.11 -16.38
CA GLN A 27 1.69 -12.71 -16.93
C GLN A 27 0.50 -11.81 -16.59
N ALA A 28 -0.37 -11.54 -17.58
CA ALA A 28 -1.59 -10.79 -17.33
C ALA A 28 -2.38 -11.51 -16.23
N ALA A 29 -2.87 -10.73 -15.25
CA ALA A 29 -3.64 -11.23 -14.12
C ALA A 29 -4.76 -12.16 -14.61
N GLN A 30 -4.86 -13.35 -14.04
CA GLN A 30 -5.94 -14.29 -14.36
C GLN A 30 -7.27 -13.76 -13.79
N PRO A 31 -8.43 -14.17 -14.31
CA PRO A 31 -9.73 -13.71 -13.80
C PRO A 31 -9.93 -13.95 -12.30
N ASP A 32 -9.29 -14.97 -11.72
CA ASP A 32 -9.32 -15.26 -10.29
C ASP A 32 -8.43 -14.32 -9.44
N ASP A 33 -7.52 -13.57 -10.08
CA ASP A 33 -6.64 -12.59 -9.41
C ASP A 33 -7.30 -11.19 -9.26
N ILE A 34 -8.52 -11.01 -9.78
CA ILE A 34 -9.25 -9.75 -9.67
C ILE A 34 -9.93 -9.69 -8.29
N PRO A 35 -9.65 -8.69 -7.44
CA PRO A 35 -10.31 -8.52 -6.15
C PRO A 35 -11.83 -8.44 -6.30
N LYS A 36 -12.54 -9.22 -5.50
CA LYS A 36 -14.00 -9.35 -5.54
C LYS A 36 -14.70 -8.26 -4.73
N SER A 37 -13.96 -7.54 -3.88
CA SER A 37 -14.47 -6.40 -3.11
C SER A 37 -13.47 -5.25 -3.06
N ILE A 38 -13.95 -4.06 -2.67
CA ILE A 38 -13.08 -2.94 -2.33
C ILE A 38 -12.11 -3.36 -1.22
N ALA A 39 -12.60 -4.06 -0.18
CA ALA A 39 -11.77 -4.55 0.91
C ALA A 39 -10.63 -5.46 0.43
N GLU A 40 -10.91 -6.41 -0.46
CA GLU A 40 -9.87 -7.27 -1.05
C GLU A 40 -8.87 -6.46 -1.86
N SER A 41 -9.31 -5.42 -2.58
CA SER A 41 -8.44 -4.61 -3.42
C SER A 41 -7.45 -3.73 -2.65
N VAL A 42 -7.81 -3.30 -1.43
CA VAL A 42 -7.01 -2.34 -0.65
C VAL A 42 -6.39 -2.90 0.62
N SER A 43 -6.87 -4.04 1.14
CA SER A 43 -6.42 -4.61 2.43
C SER A 43 -4.92 -4.85 2.48
N GLY A 44 -4.31 -5.43 1.44
CA GLY A 44 -2.86 -5.64 1.40
C GLY A 44 -2.06 -4.33 1.42
N THR A 45 -2.58 -3.26 0.80
CA THR A 45 -1.94 -1.94 0.83
C THR A 45 -2.07 -1.30 2.21
N LEU A 46 -3.23 -1.45 2.85
CA LEU A 46 -3.47 -0.95 4.21
C LEU A 46 -2.56 -1.66 5.22
N GLN A 47 -2.46 -3.00 5.17
CA GLN A 47 -1.58 -3.79 6.02
C GLN A 47 -0.10 -3.44 5.80
N PHE A 48 0.31 -3.20 4.55
CA PHE A 48 1.65 -2.73 4.26
C PHE A 48 1.90 -1.34 4.87
N ALA A 49 0.95 -0.40 4.74
CA ALA A 49 1.07 0.93 5.33
C ALA A 49 1.13 0.86 6.88
N GLU A 50 0.31 0.01 7.48
CA GLU A 50 0.27 -0.26 8.92
C GLU A 50 1.62 -0.74 9.44
N GLY A 51 2.13 -1.83 8.87
CA GLY A 51 3.40 -2.42 9.30
C GLY A 51 4.57 -1.47 9.17
N ASN A 52 4.64 -0.70 8.08
CA ASN A 52 5.71 0.29 7.90
C ASN A 52 5.56 1.48 8.86
N SER A 53 4.34 1.96 9.11
CA SER A 53 4.11 3.13 9.97
C SER A 53 4.37 2.80 11.43
N LEU A 54 3.85 1.67 11.92
CA LEU A 54 4.09 1.19 13.27
C LEU A 54 5.56 0.82 13.48
N GLY A 55 6.15 0.04 12.56
CA GLY A 55 7.55 -0.35 12.66
C GLY A 55 8.51 0.85 12.68
N LEU A 56 8.23 1.89 11.90
CA LEU A 56 9.02 3.12 11.92
C LEU A 56 8.84 3.90 13.23
N ALA A 57 7.60 4.03 13.73
CA ALA A 57 7.33 4.68 15.01
C ALA A 57 8.01 3.96 16.19
N GLU A 58 7.97 2.63 16.20
CA GLU A 58 8.62 1.80 17.21
C GLU A 58 10.14 1.86 17.13
N ALA A 59 10.72 1.86 15.92
CA ALA A 59 12.17 1.90 15.72
C ALA A 59 12.78 3.27 16.06
N MET A 60 12.01 4.35 15.99
CA MET A 60 12.50 5.69 16.29
C MET A 60 12.84 5.82 17.79
N PRO A 61 14.07 6.20 18.18
CA PRO A 61 14.43 6.38 19.58
C PRO A 61 13.57 7.46 20.26
N GLU A 62 13.27 7.29 21.56
CA GLU A 62 12.40 8.22 22.30
C GLU A 62 13.01 9.63 22.39
N ASP A 63 14.33 9.75 22.54
CA ASP A 63 15.04 11.03 22.51
C ASP A 63 15.04 11.73 21.13
N LYS A 64 14.50 11.05 20.11
CA LYS A 64 14.33 11.55 18.74
C LYS A 64 12.87 11.84 18.41
N TYR A 65 11.96 11.71 19.38
CA TYR A 65 10.64 12.35 19.37
C TYR A 65 10.77 13.67 20.16
N PRO A 66 10.56 14.88 19.59
CA PRO A 66 10.20 15.23 18.21
C PRO A 66 11.44 15.53 17.34
N SER A 67 11.65 14.76 16.28
CA SER A 67 12.68 15.07 15.30
C SER A 67 12.10 15.94 14.19
N VAL A 68 12.48 17.21 14.21
CA VAL A 68 12.47 18.07 13.02
C VAL A 68 13.86 17.95 12.43
N GLY A 69 13.97 17.42 11.21
CA GLY A 69 15.23 17.48 10.47
C GLY A 69 15.63 18.94 10.16
N LYS A 70 16.65 19.16 9.33
CA LYS A 70 17.01 20.52 8.86
C LYS A 70 16.04 21.02 7.76
N PHE A 71 14.76 20.80 7.94
CA PHE A 71 13.73 21.05 6.94
C PHE A 71 12.71 22.02 7.50
N ASP A 72 12.77 23.25 7.02
CA ASP A 72 11.80 24.27 7.36
C ASP A 72 10.52 24.02 6.54
N ARG A 73 9.37 23.97 7.24
CA ARG A 73 7.99 23.78 6.70
C ARG A 73 7.50 22.35 6.49
N VAL A 74 8.26 21.32 6.88
CA VAL A 74 7.73 19.94 6.92
C VAL A 74 7.28 19.59 8.33
N ARG A 75 6.32 18.66 8.43
CA ARG A 75 5.93 18.08 9.72
C ARG A 75 7.14 17.35 10.33
N SER A 76 7.32 17.53 11.64
CA SER A 76 8.20 16.69 12.46
C SER A 76 7.76 15.23 12.38
N PHE A 77 8.64 14.32 12.82
CA PHE A 77 8.29 12.91 12.89
C PHE A 77 7.05 12.66 13.78
N GLU A 78 6.98 13.31 14.95
CA GLU A 78 5.81 13.23 15.83
C GLU A 78 4.53 13.70 15.11
N GLU A 79 4.57 14.86 14.46
CA GLU A 79 3.42 15.41 13.74
C GLU A 79 3.02 14.53 12.55
N GLN A 80 3.97 13.83 11.92
CA GLN A 80 3.68 12.87 10.87
C GLN A 80 2.94 11.64 11.41
N VAL A 81 3.37 11.09 12.55
CA VAL A 81 2.69 9.97 13.21
C VAL A 81 1.26 10.36 13.60
N LYS A 82 1.09 11.53 14.24
CA LYS A 82 -0.23 12.07 14.59
C LYS A 82 -1.14 12.25 13.39
N HIS A 83 -0.61 12.82 12.31
CA HIS A 83 -1.38 13.04 11.09
C HIS A 83 -1.84 11.72 10.46
N VAL A 84 -0.97 10.71 10.37
CA VAL A 84 -1.37 9.39 9.81
C VAL A 84 -2.50 8.81 10.65
N ALA A 85 -2.38 8.84 11.98
CA ALA A 85 -3.42 8.33 12.86
C ALA A 85 -4.75 9.08 12.70
N CYS A 86 -4.73 10.43 12.75
CA CYS A 86 -5.94 11.23 12.55
C CYS A 86 -6.55 11.03 11.15
N ALA A 87 -5.71 10.96 10.11
CA ALA A 87 -6.15 10.76 8.75
C ALA A 87 -6.87 9.41 8.59
N GLN A 88 -6.40 8.34 9.24
CA GLN A 88 -7.09 7.05 9.21
C GLN A 88 -8.48 7.12 9.83
N PHE A 89 -8.61 7.74 11.01
CA PHE A 89 -9.94 8.01 11.58
C PHE A 89 -10.81 8.84 10.64
N ALA A 90 -10.26 9.87 10.01
CA ALA A 90 -10.99 10.71 9.08
C ALA A 90 -11.47 9.94 7.83
N PHE A 91 -10.60 9.15 7.20
CA PHE A 91 -10.97 8.38 6.00
C PHE A 91 -12.00 7.29 6.31
N PHE A 92 -11.82 6.55 7.41
CA PHE A 92 -12.70 5.45 7.74
C PHE A 92 -14.03 5.90 8.38
N ASN A 93 -14.08 7.07 9.00
CA ASN A 93 -15.34 7.71 9.42
C ASN A 93 -16.27 7.95 8.21
N GLU A 94 -15.74 8.30 7.03
CA GLU A 94 -16.56 8.55 5.83
C GLU A 94 -17.27 7.29 5.34
N PHE A 95 -16.64 6.11 5.46
CA PHE A 95 -17.29 4.83 5.13
C PHE A 95 -18.46 4.51 6.06
N GLU A 96 -18.42 5.00 7.30
CA GLU A 96 -19.50 4.86 8.28
C GLU A 96 -20.46 6.06 8.32
N GLY A 97 -20.28 7.07 7.45
CA GLY A 97 -21.07 8.30 7.45
C GLY A 97 -20.89 9.17 8.70
N LYS A 98 -19.80 9.00 9.44
CA LYS A 98 -19.46 9.77 10.64
C LYS A 98 -18.73 11.06 10.29
N LYS A 99 -18.85 12.09 11.14
CA LYS A 99 -18.08 13.33 10.98
C LYS A 99 -16.58 13.03 11.12
N ARG A 100 -15.76 13.61 10.25
CA ARG A 100 -14.29 13.52 10.35
C ARG A 100 -13.76 14.29 11.56
N PRO A 101 -12.69 13.81 12.21
CA PRO A 101 -11.96 14.60 13.20
C PRO A 101 -11.47 15.92 12.57
N GLU A 102 -11.49 16.99 13.37
CA GLU A 102 -11.04 18.31 12.93
C GLU A 102 -9.50 18.39 12.94
N ASP A 103 -8.96 19.31 12.13
CA ASP A 103 -7.53 19.65 12.10
C ASP A 103 -6.55 18.48 11.86
N CYS A 104 -6.96 17.37 11.24
CA CYS A 104 -6.02 16.27 10.91
C CYS A 104 -4.81 16.71 10.06
N GLU A 105 -4.95 17.74 9.22
CA GLU A 105 -3.82 18.34 8.46
C GLU A 105 -2.75 18.95 9.37
N LYS A 106 -3.11 19.29 10.60
CA LYS A 106 -2.22 19.79 11.66
C LYS A 106 -1.89 18.71 12.71
N GLY A 107 -2.19 17.45 12.42
CA GLY A 107 -1.98 16.32 13.34
C GLY A 107 -3.19 15.97 14.22
N GLY A 108 -4.31 16.67 14.09
CA GLY A 108 -5.51 16.42 14.91
C GLY A 108 -5.38 16.94 16.35
N HIS A 109 -6.48 16.83 17.10
CA HIS A 109 -6.58 17.33 18.48
C HIS A 109 -6.15 16.31 19.55
N ASP A 110 -5.62 15.15 19.15
CA ASP A 110 -5.22 14.11 20.09
C ASP A 110 -4.10 14.61 21.03
N PRO A 111 -4.23 14.43 22.36
CA PRO A 111 -3.28 14.94 23.33
C PRO A 111 -1.97 14.13 23.42
N ALA A 112 -1.82 13.03 22.67
CA ALA A 112 -0.62 12.20 22.68
C ALA A 112 0.65 13.03 22.48
N LYS A 113 1.65 12.84 23.35
CA LYS A 113 2.93 13.57 23.30
C LYS A 113 4.12 12.66 23.45
N THR A 114 3.96 11.58 24.20
CA THR A 114 5.03 10.59 24.39
C THR A 114 5.04 9.60 23.24
N LYS A 115 6.20 8.99 22.97
CA LYS A 115 6.33 7.93 21.97
C LYS A 115 5.26 6.83 22.17
N ALA A 116 5.04 6.41 23.41
CA ALA A 116 4.07 5.37 23.74
C ALA A 116 2.63 5.78 23.40
N GLU A 117 2.22 7.00 23.78
CA GLU A 117 0.89 7.52 23.44
C GLU A 117 0.71 7.65 21.92
N LEU A 118 1.74 8.08 21.20
CA LEU A 118 1.70 8.23 19.74
C LEU A 118 1.59 6.89 19.02
N ILE A 119 2.32 5.87 19.47
CA ILE A 119 2.23 4.50 18.94
C ILE A 119 0.85 3.93 19.21
N ASN A 120 0.31 4.11 20.43
CA ASN A 120 -1.05 3.67 20.75
C ASN A 120 -2.09 4.37 19.86
N TYR A 121 -1.99 5.70 19.71
CA TYR A 121 -2.91 6.44 18.85
C TYR A 121 -2.85 5.97 17.38
N LEU A 122 -1.64 5.69 16.88
CA LEU A 122 -1.44 5.13 15.55
C LEU A 122 -2.04 3.72 15.43
N ASN A 123 -1.79 2.85 16.42
CA ASN A 123 -2.32 1.50 16.45
C ASN A 123 -3.86 1.49 16.49
N ASP A 124 -4.47 2.28 17.38
CA ASP A 124 -5.93 2.43 17.49
C ASP A 124 -6.56 2.88 16.16
N SER A 125 -5.87 3.73 15.40
CA SER A 125 -6.33 4.21 14.10
C SER A 125 -6.33 3.13 13.01
N PHE A 126 -5.31 2.27 12.99
CA PHE A 126 -5.23 1.14 12.06
C PHE A 126 -6.20 0.02 12.46
N ASP A 127 -6.34 -0.26 13.74
CA ASP A 127 -7.35 -1.18 14.27
C ASP A 127 -8.76 -0.73 13.87
N TYR A 128 -9.06 0.56 14.02
CA TYR A 128 -10.31 1.13 13.54
C TYR A 128 -10.49 0.97 12.02
N SER A 129 -9.46 1.29 11.26
CA SER A 129 -9.45 1.14 9.79
C SER A 129 -9.74 -0.30 9.36
N ASN A 130 -9.05 -1.27 9.96
CA ASN A 130 -9.22 -2.70 9.70
C ASN A 130 -10.62 -3.18 10.07
N ARG A 131 -11.18 -2.72 11.19
CA ARG A 131 -12.57 -3.03 11.58
C ARG A 131 -13.56 -2.52 10.55
N VAL A 132 -13.45 -1.26 10.12
CA VAL A 132 -14.36 -0.69 9.13
C VAL A 132 -14.19 -1.41 7.79
N LEU A 133 -12.95 -1.66 7.35
CA LEU A 133 -12.67 -2.37 6.11
C LEU A 133 -13.27 -3.79 6.09
N ALA A 134 -13.28 -4.49 7.23
CA ALA A 134 -13.90 -5.81 7.35
C ALA A 134 -15.42 -5.78 7.18
N THR A 135 -16.06 -4.62 7.37
CA THR A 135 -17.51 -4.44 7.09
C THR A 135 -17.81 -4.14 5.63
N LEU A 136 -16.80 -3.75 4.84
CA LEU A 136 -16.96 -3.44 3.41
C LEU A 136 -17.01 -4.74 2.60
N THR A 137 -18.17 -5.39 2.62
CA THR A 137 -18.46 -6.59 1.84
C THR A 137 -18.45 -6.29 0.33
N PRO A 138 -18.23 -7.31 -0.52
CA PRO A 138 -18.46 -7.18 -1.96
C PRO A 138 -19.88 -6.64 -2.20
N CYS A 139 -19.99 -5.48 -2.86
CA CYS A 139 -21.28 -4.94 -3.29
C CYS A 139 -21.81 -5.68 -4.54
N CYS A 140 -21.71 -7.02 -4.54
CA CYS A 140 -21.81 -7.94 -5.69
C CYS A 140 -20.65 -7.89 -6.69
N GLY A 141 -20.33 -9.07 -7.24
CA GLY A 141 -19.36 -9.22 -8.31
C GLY A 141 -19.65 -8.32 -9.50
N GLY A 142 -18.60 -7.68 -10.02
CA GLY A 142 -18.52 -7.15 -11.38
C GLY A 142 -19.73 -6.35 -11.87
N SER A 143 -20.07 -5.22 -11.23
CA SER A 143 -20.91 -4.23 -11.90
C SER A 143 -20.35 -2.83 -11.70
N GLN A 144 -19.54 -2.41 -12.68
CA GLN A 144 -19.15 -1.02 -12.86
C GLN A 144 -20.40 -0.16 -12.99
N ARG A 145 -20.51 0.86 -12.12
CA ARG A 145 -21.43 2.00 -12.19
C ARG A 145 -22.00 2.25 -13.60
N LYS A 146 -23.23 1.82 -13.87
CA LYS A 146 -24.08 2.60 -14.78
C LYS A 146 -24.46 3.87 -14.04
N ARG A 147 -23.84 4.99 -14.43
CA ARG A 147 -24.38 6.32 -14.12
C ARG A 147 -25.74 6.44 -14.82
N GLY A 148 -26.81 6.53 -14.05
CA GLY A 148 -28.09 7.03 -14.54
C GLY A 148 -29.30 6.40 -13.87
N VAL A 149 -29.98 7.21 -13.05
CA VAL A 149 -31.39 7.13 -12.62
C VAL A 149 -31.74 6.08 -11.57
N ALA A 150 -32.10 6.61 -10.40
CA ALA A 150 -32.97 6.11 -9.33
C ALA A 150 -33.39 4.64 -9.34
N ASP A 151 -33.06 3.92 -8.27
CA ASP A 151 -34.05 3.25 -7.41
C ASP A 151 -33.44 2.86 -6.05
N GLU A 152 -34.28 2.89 -5.01
CA GLU A 152 -34.04 2.46 -3.62
C GLU A 152 -33.57 1.00 -3.55
N MET A 153 -32.53 0.71 -2.78
CA MET A 153 -32.62 0.06 -1.46
C MET A 153 -33.29 -1.32 -1.47
N GLU A 154 -32.49 -2.38 -1.46
CA GLU A 154 -32.69 -3.62 -0.68
C GLU A 154 -31.38 -4.46 -0.79
N GLY A 155 -30.75 -4.73 0.35
CA GLY A 155 -30.00 -5.98 0.61
C GLY A 155 -28.64 -6.23 -0.07
N CYS A 156 -27.70 -6.71 0.74
CA CYS A 156 -26.68 -7.67 0.28
C CYS A 156 -27.33 -8.92 -0.33
#